data_AF-A0A6J2XE08-F1
#
_entry.id   AF-A0A6J2XE08-F1
#
_cell.length_a   1.000
_cell.length_b   1.000
_cell.length_c   1.000
_cell.angle_alpha   90.00
_cell.angle_beta   90.00
_cell.angle_gamma   90.00
#
_symmetry.space_group_name_H-M   'P 1'
#
loop_
_entity.id
_entity.type
_entity.pdbx_description
1 polymer ?
#
loop_
_entity_poly.entity_id
_entity_poly.type
_entity_poly.pdbx_seq_one_letter_code
_entity_poly.pdbx_strand_id
1 'polypeptide(L)'
;MLHQFLKGDMFLKCELVDKKCTLTFYTKSKIKNIVYLALELHITDQNEIISEMYIEMSEVQDINIQLQKQLSITKTQIQQKDTEVQNLELVRNRIVSQFSKDLYQIDELFSSKLHNVQHQVFSKLSLLQNQMVDLHSKINIIKKENKLRNNSRNQIIEKVQRLQKENDENHETIQNIKKENLSLNILRVNLERSIADLKRNLEENRGINNKLELKNYELEQDLKKLSIIVTQKECKISELSKDLVQANNMLVGFNQHYDSKSQQVEELQQLLTAKEKLLQEEQLRANHILTSFENYKANYNKEKFEEITRNLMLSKRKNEEYQEDIRKLNKINALLSQRVSQGIVG
;
A
#
# COMPACT_ATOMS: atom_id res chain seq x y z
N MET A 1 -168.62 104.99 -8.92
CA MET A 1 -169.47 106.20 -8.80
C MET A 1 -170.51 105.86 -7.76
N LEU A 2 -170.68 106.53 -6.63
CA LEU A 2 -170.39 107.89 -6.20
C LEU A 2 -170.20 107.78 -4.66
N HIS A 3 -169.13 108.34 -4.14
CA HIS A 3 -169.20 109.53 -3.27
C HIS A 3 -169.55 109.19 -1.81
N GLN A 4 -168.60 109.35 -0.90
CA GLN A 4 -168.28 110.63 -0.24
C GLN A 4 -169.23 110.87 0.94
N PHE A 5 -168.72 110.64 2.14
CA PHE A 5 -168.98 111.45 3.33
C PHE A 5 -167.63 111.47 4.06
N LEU A 6 -166.79 112.53 3.99
CA LEU A 6 -167.00 113.88 4.53
C LEU A 6 -167.66 113.83 5.92
N LYS A 7 -166.80 113.72 6.95
CA LYS A 7 -166.96 114.01 8.40
C LYS A 7 -168.39 113.92 8.96
N GLY A 8 -168.68 112.93 9.82
CA GLY A 8 -169.96 112.88 10.54
C GLY A 8 -169.97 111.92 11.74
N ASP A 9 -170.25 112.49 12.92
CA ASP A 9 -170.38 111.88 14.24
C ASP A 9 -171.03 110.48 14.26
N MET A 10 -170.33 109.50 14.84
CA MET A 10 -170.85 108.15 15.13
C MET A 10 -170.88 107.94 16.65
N PHE A 11 -172.07 107.73 17.20
CA PHE A 11 -172.34 107.57 18.61
C PHE A 11 -172.64 106.09 18.91
N LEU A 12 -172.13 105.59 20.04
CA LEU A 12 -172.37 104.24 20.52
C LEU A 12 -173.45 104.27 21.60
N LYS A 13 -174.53 103.52 21.39
CA LYS A 13 -175.53 103.22 22.41
C LYS A 13 -175.31 101.78 22.88
N CYS A 14 -175.04 101.62 24.17
CA CYS A 14 -175.00 100.31 24.81
C CYS A 14 -176.33 100.10 25.52
N GLU A 15 -177.07 99.06 25.13
CA GLU A 15 -178.32 98.67 25.77
C GLU A 15 -178.20 97.25 26.31
N LEU A 16 -178.49 97.13 27.60
CA LEU A 16 -178.51 95.88 28.34
C LEU A 16 -179.96 95.56 28.70
N VAL A 17 -180.46 94.47 28.13
CA VAL A 17 -181.78 93.91 28.44
C VAL A 17 -181.57 92.42 28.70
N ASP A 18 -181.87 91.99 29.94
CA ASP A 18 -181.58 90.66 30.46
C ASP A 18 -180.11 90.20 30.24
N LYS A 19 -179.91 89.04 29.58
CA LYS A 19 -178.62 88.40 29.30
C LYS A 19 -178.02 88.79 27.94
N LYS A 20 -178.54 89.83 27.29
CA LYS A 20 -178.04 90.31 26.01
C LYS A 20 -177.50 91.73 26.15
N CYS A 21 -176.22 91.89 25.79
CA CYS A 21 -175.61 93.20 25.60
C CYS A 21 -175.68 93.52 24.11
N THR A 22 -176.39 94.59 23.74
CA THR A 22 -176.49 95.04 22.35
C THR A 22 -175.71 96.34 22.21
N LEU A 23 -174.67 96.30 21.38
CA LEU A 23 -173.87 97.47 21.04
C LEU A 23 -174.36 98.03 19.72
N THR A 24 -174.95 99.23 19.75
CA THR A 24 -175.56 99.88 18.58
C THR A 24 -174.77 101.13 18.19
N PHE A 25 -174.17 101.11 17.00
CA PHE A 25 -173.44 102.24 16.42
C PHE A 25 -174.35 103.02 15.47
N TYR A 26 -174.49 104.34 15.67
CA TYR A 26 -175.37 105.17 14.84
C TYR A 26 -174.75 106.54 14.51
N THR A 27 -175.11 107.14 13.37
CA THR A 27 -174.65 108.47 12.95
C THR A 27 -175.82 109.45 12.79
N LYS A 28 -175.59 110.72 13.16
CA LYS A 28 -176.56 111.80 13.05
C LYS A 28 -176.54 112.42 11.64
N SER A 29 -177.63 112.28 10.88
CA SER A 29 -177.86 113.00 9.62
C SER A 29 -179.03 113.99 9.81
N LYS A 30 -179.04 115.12 9.08
CA LYS A 30 -180.02 116.23 9.24
C LYS A 30 -181.49 115.80 9.17
N ILE A 31 -181.78 114.65 8.58
CA ILE A 31 -183.15 114.25 8.23
C ILE A 31 -183.62 113.04 9.08
N LYS A 32 -182.71 112.27 9.70
CA LYS A 32 -182.98 111.11 10.56
C LYS A 32 -181.66 110.52 11.12
N ASN A 33 -181.72 109.85 12.26
CA ASN A 33 -180.61 109.01 12.74
C ASN A 33 -180.52 107.72 11.90
N ILE A 34 -179.32 107.38 11.42
CA ILE A 34 -179.06 106.16 10.66
C ILE A 34 -178.28 105.19 11.57
N VAL A 35 -178.83 104.01 11.83
CA VAL A 35 -178.16 102.91 12.56
C VAL A 35 -177.24 102.17 11.59
N TYR A 36 -175.96 102.03 11.94
CA TYR A 36 -174.93 101.43 11.08
C TYR A 36 -174.68 99.95 11.39
N LEU A 37 -174.62 99.59 12.67
CA LEU A 37 -174.32 98.23 13.09
C LEU A 37 -174.87 97.98 14.49
N ALA A 38 -175.60 96.88 14.65
CA ALA A 38 -175.99 96.33 15.94
C ALA A 38 -175.28 94.99 16.13
N LEU A 39 -174.43 94.89 17.15
CA LEU A 39 -173.76 93.66 17.56
C LEU A 39 -174.46 93.11 18.80
N GLU A 40 -175.11 91.95 18.66
CA GLU A 40 -175.62 91.18 19.80
C GLU A 40 -174.48 90.32 20.35
N LEU A 41 -174.06 90.59 21.59
CA LEU A 41 -173.09 89.75 22.30
C LEU A 41 -173.84 88.82 23.26
N HIS A 42 -173.68 87.51 23.06
CA HIS A 42 -174.15 86.49 24.01
C HIS A 42 -173.06 86.20 25.05
N ILE A 43 -173.47 85.93 26.28
CA ILE A 43 -172.58 85.42 27.33
C ILE A 43 -172.05 84.05 26.84
N THR A 44 -170.73 83.90 26.72
CA THR A 44 -170.07 82.64 26.33
C THR A 44 -170.53 81.51 27.25
N ASP A 45 -170.97 80.38 26.68
CA ASP A 45 -171.40 79.24 27.47
C ASP A 45 -170.18 78.58 28.11
N GLN A 46 -170.09 78.66 29.44
CA GLN A 46 -168.99 78.07 30.20
C GLN A 46 -168.88 76.55 29.97
N ASN A 47 -169.97 75.89 29.57
CA ASN A 47 -169.98 74.46 29.26
C ASN A 47 -169.11 74.11 28.05
N GLU A 48 -169.04 74.97 27.03
CA GLU A 48 -168.27 74.71 25.80
C GLU A 48 -166.75 74.74 26.09
N ILE A 49 -166.29 75.74 26.86
CA ILE A 49 -164.90 75.83 27.32
C ILE A 49 -164.52 74.62 28.17
N ILE A 50 -165.41 74.20 29.10
CA ILE A 50 -165.17 73.03 29.94
C ILE A 50 -165.05 71.75 29.09
N SER A 51 -165.88 71.60 28.05
CA SER A 51 -165.82 70.44 27.16
C SER A 51 -164.53 70.37 26.34
N GLU A 52 -164.08 71.48 25.74
CA GLU A 52 -162.80 71.51 25.01
C GLU A 52 -161.62 71.22 25.95
N MET A 53 -161.60 71.82 27.14
CA MET A 53 -160.57 71.53 28.15
C MET A 53 -160.57 70.05 28.56
N TYR A 54 -161.74 69.42 28.66
CA TYR A 54 -161.84 68.00 29.01
C TYR A 54 -161.29 67.09 27.91
N ILE A 55 -161.56 67.42 26.64
CA ILE A 55 -161.03 66.68 25.48
C ILE A 55 -159.50 66.79 25.45
N GLU A 56 -158.95 68.00 25.51
CA GLU A 56 -157.50 68.24 25.52
C GLU A 56 -156.81 67.58 26.72
N MET A 57 -157.43 67.63 27.91
CA MET A 57 -156.92 66.90 29.09
C MET A 57 -156.92 65.39 28.88
N SER A 58 -157.96 64.84 28.23
CA SER A 58 -158.02 63.42 27.92
C SER A 58 -156.94 63.01 26.92
N GLU A 59 -156.70 63.79 25.86
CA GLU A 59 -155.65 63.52 24.88
C GLU A 59 -154.24 63.58 25.51
N VAL A 60 -153.98 64.58 26.36
CA VAL A 60 -152.73 64.68 27.12
C VAL A 60 -152.54 63.47 28.03
N GLN A 61 -153.61 63.01 28.67
CA GLN A 61 -153.57 61.84 29.55
C GLN A 61 -153.26 60.55 28.77
N ASP A 62 -153.85 60.36 27.59
CA ASP A 62 -153.57 59.22 26.72
C ASP A 62 -152.14 59.24 26.19
N ILE A 63 -151.63 60.40 25.75
CA ILE A 63 -150.23 60.57 25.33
C ILE A 63 -149.28 60.23 26.48
N ASN A 64 -149.58 60.69 27.70
CA ASN A 64 -148.77 60.39 28.87
C ASN A 64 -148.75 58.88 29.18
N ILE A 65 -149.90 58.21 29.11
CA ILE A 65 -149.98 56.74 29.28
C ILE A 65 -149.13 56.02 28.22
N GLN A 66 -149.19 56.46 26.96
CA GLN A 66 -148.38 55.87 25.88
C GLN A 66 -146.88 56.10 26.09
N LEU A 67 -146.47 57.33 26.45
CA LEU A 67 -145.08 57.67 26.74
C LEU A 67 -144.53 56.89 27.94
N GLN A 68 -145.32 56.70 29.00
CA GLN A 68 -144.94 55.87 30.13
C GLN A 68 -144.73 54.41 29.73
N LYS A 69 -145.60 53.84 28.88
CA LYS A 69 -145.43 52.49 28.34
C LYS A 69 -144.15 52.39 27.48
N GLN A 70 -143.93 53.35 26.58
CA GLN A 70 -142.71 53.39 25.76
C GLN A 70 -141.45 53.51 26.61
N LEU A 71 -141.46 54.39 27.61
CA LEU A 71 -140.34 54.56 28.54
C LEU A 71 -140.04 53.28 29.32
N SER A 72 -141.07 52.57 29.78
CA SER A 72 -140.91 51.27 30.44
C SER A 72 -140.28 50.23 29.50
N ILE A 73 -140.75 50.11 28.26
CA ILE A 73 -140.20 49.17 27.26
C ILE A 73 -138.74 49.50 26.98
N THR A 74 -138.42 50.76 26.70
CA THR A 74 -137.05 51.21 26.43
C THR A 74 -136.14 50.95 27.62
N LYS A 75 -136.61 51.20 28.86
CA LYS A 75 -135.84 50.90 30.07
C LYS A 75 -135.51 49.42 30.19
N THR A 76 -136.48 48.53 29.93
CA THR A 76 -136.25 47.08 29.92
C THR A 76 -135.26 46.67 28.82
N GLN A 77 -135.38 47.24 27.61
CA GLN A 77 -134.45 46.96 26.51
C GLN A 77 -133.02 47.41 26.82
N ILE A 78 -132.85 48.60 27.42
CA ILE A 78 -131.54 49.10 27.86
C ILE A 78 -130.94 48.14 28.89
N GLN A 79 -131.70 47.73 29.92
CA GLN A 79 -131.22 46.80 30.93
C GLN A 79 -130.80 45.44 30.34
N GLN A 80 -131.56 44.93 29.35
CA GLN A 80 -131.20 43.70 28.64
C GLN A 80 -129.92 43.86 27.84
N LYS A 81 -129.75 45.00 27.15
CA LYS A 81 -128.54 45.31 26.38
C LYS A 81 -127.31 45.52 27.27
N ASP A 82 -127.46 46.19 28.40
CA ASP A 82 -126.39 46.35 29.38
C ASP A 82 -125.94 44.97 29.91
N THR A 83 -126.88 44.08 30.20
CA THR A 83 -126.58 42.71 30.63
C THR A 83 -125.89 41.91 29.51
N GLU A 84 -126.31 42.08 28.26
CA GLU A 84 -125.67 41.45 27.09
C GLU A 84 -124.22 41.93 26.91
N VAL A 85 -123.97 43.23 27.04
CA VAL A 85 -122.64 43.83 26.97
C VAL A 85 -121.74 43.28 28.08
N GLN A 86 -122.22 43.24 29.33
CA GLN A 86 -121.45 42.69 30.45
C GLN A 86 -121.08 41.22 30.22
N ASN A 87 -122.00 40.41 29.69
CA ASN A 87 -121.73 39.01 29.35
C ASN A 87 -120.67 38.89 28.24
N LEU A 88 -120.75 39.72 27.20
CA LEU A 88 -119.75 39.75 26.13
C LEU A 88 -118.37 40.18 26.63
N GLU A 89 -118.29 41.13 27.55
CA GLU A 89 -117.03 41.52 28.19
C GLU A 89 -116.42 40.38 29.00
N LEU A 90 -117.23 39.65 29.76
CA LEU A 90 -116.78 38.46 30.49
C LEU A 90 -116.24 37.37 29.54
N VAL A 91 -116.94 37.13 28.43
CA VAL A 91 -116.49 36.17 27.41
C VAL A 91 -115.20 36.63 26.74
N ARG A 92 -115.10 37.91 26.35
CA ARG A 92 -113.88 38.50 25.79
C ARG A 92 -112.70 38.33 26.74
N ASN A 93 -112.86 38.67 28.00
CA ASN A 93 -111.79 38.57 29.00
C ASN A 93 -111.34 37.12 29.19
N ARG A 94 -112.27 36.15 29.17
CA ARG A 94 -111.93 34.72 29.21
C ARG A 94 -111.15 34.29 27.97
N ILE A 95 -111.57 34.69 26.78
CA ILE A 95 -110.87 34.36 25.51
C ILE A 95 -109.47 34.96 25.50
N VAL A 96 -109.32 36.23 25.88
CA VAL A 96 -108.01 36.90 25.94
C VAL A 96 -107.09 36.19 26.94
N SER A 97 -107.59 35.86 28.13
CA SER A 97 -106.81 35.13 29.13
C SER A 97 -106.39 33.74 28.64
N GLN A 98 -107.29 33.01 27.96
CA GLN A 98 -106.97 31.71 27.40
C GLN A 98 -105.94 31.82 26.28
N PHE A 99 -106.12 32.76 25.36
CA PHE A 99 -105.18 32.99 24.25
C PHE A 99 -103.79 33.36 24.76
N SER A 100 -103.68 34.22 25.78
CA SER A 100 -102.40 34.53 26.40
C SER A 100 -101.75 33.30 27.04
N LYS A 101 -102.52 32.46 27.74
CA LYS A 101 -102.00 31.20 28.31
C LYS A 101 -101.51 30.24 27.23
N ASP A 102 -102.27 30.07 26.16
CA ASP A 102 -101.90 29.21 25.04
C ASP A 102 -100.62 29.70 24.35
N LEU A 103 -100.49 31.03 24.16
CA LEU A 103 -99.26 31.63 23.63
C LEU A 103 -98.04 31.37 24.53
N TYR A 104 -98.19 31.53 25.85
CA TYR A 104 -97.09 31.22 26.79
C TYR A 104 -96.70 29.74 26.74
N GLN A 105 -97.66 28.82 26.67
CA GLN A 105 -97.37 27.39 26.55
C GLN A 105 -96.65 27.05 25.24
N ILE A 106 -97.06 27.67 24.13
CA ILE A 106 -96.40 27.50 22.83
C ILE A 106 -94.95 28.01 22.91
N ASP A 107 -94.73 29.18 23.52
CA ASP A 107 -93.39 29.77 23.65
C ASP A 107 -92.47 28.92 24.54
N GLU A 108 -92.96 28.41 25.66
CA GLU A 108 -92.22 27.49 26.53
C GLU A 108 -91.86 26.18 25.80
N LEU A 109 -92.83 25.58 25.08
CA LEU A 109 -92.59 24.37 24.29
C LEU A 109 -91.57 24.60 23.17
N PHE A 110 -91.67 25.74 22.48
CA PHE A 110 -90.74 26.10 21.41
C PHE A 110 -89.34 26.32 21.97
N SER A 111 -89.22 27.09 23.05
CA SER A 111 -87.95 27.36 23.73
C SER A 111 -87.30 26.09 24.26
N SER A 112 -88.07 25.19 24.87
CA SER A 112 -87.59 23.89 25.34
C SER A 112 -87.10 23.01 24.19
N LYS A 113 -87.86 22.90 23.10
CA LYS A 113 -87.44 22.14 21.91
C LYS A 113 -86.19 22.73 21.27
N LEU A 114 -86.13 24.05 21.14
CA LEU A 114 -84.98 24.75 20.58
C LEU A 114 -83.72 24.49 21.43
N HIS A 115 -83.83 24.59 22.75
CA HIS A 115 -82.74 24.31 23.67
C HIS A 115 -82.25 22.85 23.59
N ASN A 116 -83.17 21.89 23.49
CA ASN A 116 -82.83 20.48 23.30
C ASN A 116 -82.08 20.23 21.98
N VAL A 117 -82.55 20.84 20.88
CA VAL A 117 -81.86 20.75 19.58
C VAL A 117 -80.48 21.39 19.65
N GLN A 118 -80.35 22.57 20.27
CA GLN A 118 -79.06 23.22 20.49
C GLN A 118 -78.09 22.32 21.26
N HIS A 119 -78.54 21.70 22.36
CA HIS A 119 -77.72 20.77 23.13
C HIS A 119 -77.28 19.54 22.31
N GLN A 120 -78.17 18.97 21.49
CA GLN A 120 -77.81 17.86 20.59
C GLN A 120 -76.78 18.28 19.54
N VAL A 121 -76.90 19.49 18.99
CA VAL A 121 -75.93 20.03 18.03
C VAL A 121 -74.57 20.27 18.71
N PHE A 122 -74.56 20.93 19.87
CA PHE A 122 -73.32 21.21 20.61
C PHE A 122 -72.60 19.94 21.05
N SER A 123 -73.32 18.93 21.54
CA SER A 123 -72.71 17.64 21.91
C SER A 123 -72.10 16.92 20.71
N LYS A 124 -72.77 16.91 19.55
CA LYS A 124 -72.21 16.37 18.30
C LYS A 124 -70.98 17.14 17.82
N LEU A 125 -71.02 18.48 17.86
CA LEU A 125 -69.88 19.32 17.50
C LEU A 125 -68.68 19.06 18.42
N SER A 126 -68.90 18.96 19.73
CA SER A 126 -67.84 18.65 20.70
C SER A 126 -67.23 17.27 20.45
N LEU A 127 -68.06 16.26 20.16
CA LEU A 127 -67.58 14.92 19.83
C LEU A 127 -66.72 14.92 18.55
N LEU A 128 -67.18 15.59 17.49
CA LEU A 128 -66.42 15.73 16.24
C LEU A 128 -65.11 16.49 16.43
N GLN A 129 -65.12 17.54 17.26
CA GLN A 129 -63.92 18.31 17.58
C GLN A 129 -62.88 17.44 18.29
N ASN A 130 -63.30 16.64 19.28
CA ASN A 130 -62.41 15.72 19.98
C ASN A 130 -61.84 14.65 19.03
N GLN A 131 -62.67 14.07 18.17
CA GLN A 131 -62.21 13.12 17.14
C GLN A 131 -61.19 13.76 16.18
N MET A 132 -61.39 15.02 15.80
CA MET A 132 -60.46 15.74 14.93
C MET A 132 -59.11 15.97 15.61
N VAL A 133 -59.11 16.35 16.90
CA VAL A 133 -57.89 16.53 17.69
C VAL A 133 -57.12 15.22 17.82
N ASP A 134 -57.81 14.11 18.12
CA ASP A 134 -57.21 12.79 18.19
C ASP A 134 -56.63 12.33 16.85
N LEU A 135 -57.35 12.56 15.75
CA LEU A 135 -56.87 12.23 14.42
C LEU A 135 -55.62 13.05 14.06
N HIS A 136 -55.63 14.34 14.40
CA HIS A 136 -54.50 15.23 14.19
C HIS A 136 -53.25 14.77 14.97
N SER A 137 -53.43 14.35 16.22
CA SER A 137 -52.32 13.81 17.04
C SER A 137 -51.74 12.53 16.43
N LYS A 138 -52.60 11.59 15.99
CA LYS A 138 -52.19 10.35 15.29
C LYS A 138 -51.44 10.64 13.99
N ILE A 139 -51.93 11.59 13.18
CA ILE A 139 -51.25 12.02 11.95
C ILE A 139 -49.85 12.58 12.26
N ASN A 140 -49.71 13.37 13.32
CA ASN A 140 -48.42 13.93 13.71
C ASN A 140 -47.43 12.86 14.18
N ILE A 141 -47.90 11.82 14.89
CA ILE A 141 -47.09 10.65 15.24
C ILE A 141 -46.59 9.94 13.98
N ILE A 142 -47.50 9.64 13.04
CA ILE A 142 -47.15 8.98 11.76
C ILE A 142 -46.16 9.82 10.95
N LYS A 143 -46.34 11.15 10.91
CA LYS A 143 -45.39 12.06 10.24
C LYS A 143 -43.99 11.99 10.87
N LYS A 144 -43.89 11.91 12.21
CA LYS A 144 -42.62 11.76 12.92
C LYS A 144 -41.98 10.40 12.64
N GLU A 145 -42.74 9.31 12.72
CA GLU A 145 -42.25 7.97 12.40
C GLU A 145 -41.74 7.86 10.96
N ASN A 146 -42.47 8.39 9.98
CA ASN A 146 -42.02 8.40 8.59
C ASN A 146 -40.72 9.19 8.39
N LYS A 147 -40.55 10.33 9.07
CA LYS A 147 -39.28 11.07 9.04
C LYS A 147 -38.13 10.25 9.63
N LEU A 148 -38.36 9.61 10.78
CA LEU A 148 -37.35 8.74 11.41
C LEU A 148 -36.98 7.56 10.50
N ARG A 149 -37.98 6.88 9.93
CA ARG A 149 -37.78 5.76 9.00
C ARG A 149 -37.00 6.17 7.76
N ASN A 150 -37.29 7.35 7.19
CA ASN A 150 -36.55 7.90 6.06
C ASN A 150 -35.09 8.22 6.45
N ASN A 151 -34.86 8.83 7.62
CA ASN A 151 -33.51 9.10 8.10
C ASN A 151 -32.72 7.80 8.31
N SER A 152 -33.31 6.79 8.96
CA SER A 152 -32.68 5.48 9.13
C SER A 152 -32.39 4.80 7.80
N ARG A 153 -33.31 4.87 6.84
CA ARG A 153 -33.08 4.34 5.48
C ARG A 153 -31.89 5.03 4.80
N ASN A 154 -31.80 6.35 4.87
CA ASN A 154 -30.69 7.10 4.28
C ASN A 154 -29.35 6.74 4.94
N GLN A 155 -29.31 6.63 6.27
CA GLN A 155 -28.11 6.19 7.00
C GLN A 155 -27.68 4.78 6.60
N ILE A 156 -28.63 3.86 6.40
CA ILE A 156 -28.34 2.49 5.94
C ILE A 156 -27.76 2.53 4.52
N ILE A 157 -28.35 3.31 3.60
CA ILE A 157 -27.85 3.44 2.23
C ILE A 157 -26.41 3.98 2.22
N GLU A 158 -26.14 5.05 2.97
CA GLU A 158 -24.78 5.59 3.10
C GLU A 158 -23.80 4.56 3.67
N LYS A 159 -24.21 3.80 4.69
CA LYS A 159 -23.36 2.76 5.29
C LYS A 159 -23.06 1.65 4.29
N VAL A 160 -24.04 1.23 3.50
CA VAL A 160 -23.85 0.22 2.43
C VAL A 160 -22.89 0.74 1.36
N GLN A 161 -23.03 1.99 0.93
CA GLN A 161 -22.11 2.60 -0.05
C GLN A 161 -20.67 2.68 0.48
N ARG A 162 -20.48 3.02 1.76
CA ARG A 162 -19.15 3.01 2.40
C ARG A 162 -18.55 1.60 2.43
N LEU A 163 -19.34 0.61 2.83
CA LEU A 163 -18.90 -0.79 2.86
C LEU A 163 -18.57 -1.33 1.47
N GLN A 164 -19.33 -0.96 0.45
CA GLN A 164 -19.00 -1.31 -0.95
C GLN A 164 -17.65 -0.74 -1.35
N LYS A 165 -17.42 0.55 -1.10
CA LYS A 165 -16.14 1.21 -1.40
C LYS A 165 -14.97 0.56 -0.64
N GLU A 166 -15.13 0.29 0.66
CA GLU A 166 -14.12 -0.39 1.47
C GLU A 166 -13.85 -1.81 0.96
N ASN A 167 -14.89 -2.53 0.51
CA ASN A 167 -14.73 -3.85 -0.07
C ASN A 167 -13.98 -3.82 -1.41
N ASP A 168 -14.21 -2.80 -2.25
CA ASP A 168 -13.48 -2.60 -3.50
C ASP A 168 -11.99 -2.30 -3.23
N GLU A 169 -11.68 -1.43 -2.26
CA GLU A 169 -10.31 -1.13 -1.81
C GLU A 169 -9.60 -2.37 -1.24
N ASN A 170 -10.31 -3.16 -0.43
CA ASN A 170 -9.82 -4.42 0.10
C ASN A 170 -9.57 -5.45 -1.03
N HIS A 171 -10.46 -5.51 -2.02
CA HIS A 171 -10.27 -6.39 -3.17
C HIS A 171 -9.03 -6.02 -3.98
N GLU A 172 -8.79 -4.74 -4.23
CA GLU A 172 -7.57 -4.25 -4.88
C GLU A 172 -6.31 -4.63 -4.10
N THR A 173 -6.34 -4.45 -2.77
CA THR A 173 -5.24 -4.83 -1.88
C THR A 173 -4.96 -6.34 -1.95
N ILE A 174 -6.00 -7.18 -1.94
CA ILE A 174 -5.85 -8.64 -2.10
C ILE A 174 -5.23 -8.98 -3.46
N GLN A 175 -5.62 -8.32 -4.54
CA GLN A 175 -5.02 -8.54 -5.87
C GLN A 175 -3.54 -8.15 -5.90
N ASN A 176 -3.16 -7.06 -5.24
CA ASN A 176 -1.77 -6.63 -5.12
C ASN A 176 -0.94 -7.65 -4.34
N ILE A 177 -1.44 -8.14 -3.19
CA ILE A 177 -0.79 -9.19 -2.40
C ILE A 177 -0.65 -10.48 -3.23
N LYS A 178 -1.66 -10.87 -4.01
CA LYS A 178 -1.57 -12.04 -4.90
C LYS A 178 -0.46 -11.89 -5.94
N LYS A 179 -0.32 -10.71 -6.57
CA LYS A 179 0.75 -10.42 -7.53
C LYS A 179 2.13 -10.47 -6.87
N GLU A 180 2.27 -9.87 -5.69
CA GLU A 180 3.52 -9.88 -4.92
C GLU A 180 3.91 -11.30 -4.52
N ASN A 181 2.96 -12.10 -4.00
CA ASN A 181 3.21 -13.48 -3.62
C ASN A 181 3.65 -14.34 -4.83
N LEU A 182 3.04 -14.13 -6.00
CA LEU A 182 3.47 -14.78 -7.24
C LEU A 182 4.90 -14.39 -7.63
N SER A 183 5.26 -13.10 -7.52
CA SER A 183 6.62 -12.61 -7.76
C SER A 183 7.64 -13.21 -6.80
N LEU A 184 7.33 -13.23 -5.50
CA LEU A 184 8.17 -13.85 -4.47
C LEU A 184 8.34 -15.36 -4.70
N ASN A 185 7.30 -16.06 -5.14
CA ASN A 185 7.39 -17.49 -5.43
C ASN A 185 8.29 -17.76 -6.66
N ILE A 186 8.20 -16.93 -7.71
CA ILE A 186 9.11 -17.00 -8.86
C ILE A 186 10.56 -16.75 -8.41
N LEU A 187 10.78 -15.73 -7.58
CA LEU A 187 12.11 -15.42 -7.04
C LEU A 187 12.65 -16.60 -6.20
N ARG A 188 11.82 -17.21 -5.35
CA ARG A 188 12.20 -18.37 -4.54
C ARG A 188 12.67 -19.53 -5.43
N VAL A 189 11.89 -19.88 -6.47
CA VAL A 189 12.26 -20.97 -7.40
C VAL A 189 13.57 -20.67 -8.12
N ASN A 190 13.81 -19.42 -8.52
CA ASN A 190 15.06 -19.02 -9.15
C ASN A 190 16.26 -19.13 -8.18
N LEU A 191 16.09 -18.72 -6.92
CA LEU A 191 17.11 -18.87 -5.89
C LEU A 191 17.40 -20.34 -5.57
N GLU A 192 16.38 -21.18 -5.48
CA GLU A 192 16.54 -22.63 -5.29
C GLU A 192 17.34 -23.28 -6.41
N ARG A 193 17.09 -22.90 -7.68
CA ARG A 193 17.88 -23.33 -8.84
C ARG A 193 19.34 -22.87 -8.73
N SER A 194 19.56 -21.59 -8.43
CA SER A 194 20.91 -21.03 -8.27
C SER A 194 21.68 -21.73 -7.14
N ILE A 195 21.02 -22.04 -6.02
CA ILE A 195 21.62 -22.82 -4.92
C ILE A 195 21.99 -24.23 -5.37
N ALA A 196 21.15 -24.90 -6.16
CA ALA A 196 21.45 -26.22 -6.70
C ALA A 196 22.67 -26.19 -7.62
N ASP A 197 22.76 -25.20 -8.52
CA ASP A 197 23.90 -25.00 -9.41
C ASP A 197 25.19 -24.71 -8.64
N LEU A 198 25.13 -23.84 -7.63
CA LEU A 198 26.27 -23.53 -6.76
C LEU A 198 26.74 -24.76 -5.97
N LYS A 199 25.82 -25.59 -5.45
CA LYS A 199 26.16 -26.85 -4.77
C LYS A 199 26.88 -27.80 -5.70
N ARG A 200 26.39 -27.97 -6.93
CA ARG A 200 27.03 -28.80 -7.95
C ARG A 200 28.44 -28.30 -8.28
N ASN A 201 28.60 -26.99 -8.50
CA ASN A 201 29.92 -26.40 -8.75
C ASN A 201 30.88 -26.60 -7.56
N LEU A 202 30.38 -26.52 -6.33
CA LEU A 202 31.16 -26.80 -5.12
C LEU A 202 31.62 -28.26 -5.05
N GLU A 203 30.76 -29.21 -5.40
CA GLU A 203 31.10 -30.63 -5.48
C GLU A 203 32.13 -30.91 -6.57
N GLU A 204 31.98 -30.31 -7.74
CA GLU A 204 32.96 -30.40 -8.83
C GLU A 204 34.33 -29.83 -8.39
N ASN A 205 34.35 -28.66 -7.75
CA ASN A 205 35.58 -28.07 -7.21
C ASN A 205 36.21 -28.91 -6.10
N ARG A 206 35.42 -29.51 -5.20
CA ARG A 206 35.91 -30.48 -4.21
C ARG A 206 36.54 -31.68 -4.89
N GLY A 207 35.93 -32.19 -5.96
CA GLY A 207 36.49 -33.28 -6.77
C GLY A 207 37.84 -32.91 -7.39
N ILE A 208 37.99 -31.68 -7.89
CA ILE A 208 39.26 -31.17 -8.41
C ILE A 208 40.30 -31.04 -7.28
N ASN A 209 39.92 -30.47 -6.13
CA ASN A 209 40.82 -30.30 -5.00
C ASN A 209 41.35 -31.64 -4.49
N ASN A 210 40.49 -32.65 -4.35
CA ASN A 210 40.91 -34.00 -3.96
C ASN A 210 41.92 -34.61 -4.93
N LYS A 211 41.74 -34.39 -6.25
CA LYS A 211 42.71 -34.82 -7.28
C LYS A 211 44.04 -34.09 -7.14
N LEU A 212 44.01 -32.79 -6.85
CA LEU A 212 45.22 -31.99 -6.62
C LEU A 212 45.95 -32.44 -5.36
N GLU A 213 45.24 -32.70 -4.26
CA GLU A 213 45.82 -33.24 -3.02
C GLU A 213 46.50 -34.59 -3.24
N LEU A 214 45.86 -35.51 -3.97
CA LEU A 214 46.46 -36.79 -4.40
C LEU A 214 47.75 -36.57 -5.19
N LYS A 215 47.72 -35.68 -6.18
CA LYS A 215 48.89 -35.38 -7.02
C LYS A 215 50.02 -34.70 -6.23
N ASN A 216 49.67 -33.86 -5.27
CA ASN A 216 50.64 -33.21 -4.39
C ASN A 216 51.30 -34.24 -3.46
N TYR A 217 50.52 -35.19 -2.94
CA TYR A 217 51.05 -36.31 -2.16
C TYR A 217 52.00 -37.20 -2.98
N GLU A 218 51.66 -37.50 -4.23
CA GLU A 218 52.56 -38.21 -5.16
C GLU A 218 53.88 -37.45 -5.37
N LEU A 219 53.81 -36.14 -5.62
CA LEU A 219 54.99 -35.29 -5.77
C LEU A 219 55.86 -35.24 -4.50
N GLU A 220 55.25 -35.18 -3.31
CA GLU A 220 55.98 -35.26 -2.05
C GLU A 220 56.70 -36.60 -1.88
N GLN A 221 56.08 -37.72 -2.28
CA GLN A 221 56.75 -39.02 -2.25
C GLN A 221 57.93 -39.07 -3.22
N ASP A 222 57.77 -38.53 -4.42
CA ASP A 222 58.84 -38.50 -5.42
C ASP A 222 59.99 -37.57 -5.00
N LEU A 223 59.69 -36.44 -4.37
CA LEU A 223 60.71 -35.58 -3.75
C LEU A 223 61.50 -36.30 -2.66
N LYS A 224 60.84 -37.09 -1.80
CA LYS A 224 61.52 -37.91 -0.80
C LYS A 224 62.45 -38.95 -1.43
N LYS A 225 62.01 -39.64 -2.49
CA LYS A 225 62.85 -40.60 -3.22
C LYS A 225 64.04 -39.90 -3.87
N LEU A 226 63.83 -38.76 -4.53
CA LEU A 226 64.88 -37.97 -5.14
C LEU A 226 65.91 -37.50 -4.10
N SER A 227 65.46 -37.03 -2.94
CA SER A 227 66.34 -36.63 -1.84
C SER A 227 67.25 -37.79 -1.40
N ILE A 228 66.70 -39.00 -1.23
CA ILE A 228 67.49 -40.19 -0.90
C ILE A 228 68.54 -40.48 -2.00
N ILE A 229 68.15 -40.41 -3.26
CA ILE A 229 69.05 -40.64 -4.41
C ILE A 229 70.18 -39.60 -4.42
N VAL A 230 69.86 -38.31 -4.20
CA VAL A 230 70.86 -37.23 -4.15
C VAL A 230 71.87 -37.52 -3.03
N THR A 231 71.42 -37.82 -1.81
CA THR A 231 72.31 -38.13 -0.69
C THR A 231 73.19 -39.36 -0.96
N GLN A 232 72.64 -40.42 -1.58
CA GLN A 232 73.42 -41.59 -1.99
C GLN A 232 74.49 -41.24 -3.04
N LYS A 233 74.16 -40.38 -4.01
CA LYS A 233 75.09 -39.94 -5.04
C LYS A 233 76.19 -39.04 -4.45
N GLU A 234 75.86 -38.14 -3.53
CA GLU A 234 76.83 -37.30 -2.81
C GLU A 234 77.82 -38.16 -2.00
N CYS A 235 77.34 -39.16 -1.26
CA CYS A 235 78.21 -40.13 -0.58
C CYS A 235 79.15 -40.83 -1.55
N LYS A 236 78.63 -41.33 -2.68
CA LYS A 236 79.43 -42.03 -3.68
C LYS A 236 80.47 -41.12 -4.36
N ILE A 237 80.13 -39.85 -4.61
CA ILE A 237 81.08 -38.84 -5.10
C ILE A 237 82.17 -38.59 -4.07
N SER A 238 81.83 -38.49 -2.79
CA SER A 238 82.81 -38.33 -1.71
C SER A 238 83.78 -39.51 -1.62
N GLU A 239 83.27 -40.74 -1.74
CA GLU A 239 84.09 -41.97 -1.81
C GLU A 239 85.02 -41.95 -3.02
N LEU A 240 84.48 -41.70 -4.23
CA LEU A 240 85.29 -41.60 -5.45
C LEU A 240 86.36 -40.50 -5.37
N SER A 241 86.06 -39.38 -4.70
CA SER A 241 87.02 -38.31 -4.47
C SER A 241 88.17 -38.76 -3.57
N LYS A 242 87.89 -39.54 -2.51
CA LYS A 242 88.92 -40.15 -1.66
C LYS A 242 89.77 -41.14 -2.43
N ASP A 243 89.14 -42.01 -3.23
CA ASP A 243 89.84 -42.99 -4.07
C ASP A 243 90.76 -42.29 -5.09
N LEU A 244 90.30 -41.19 -5.71
CA LEU A 244 91.10 -40.37 -6.60
C LEU A 244 92.33 -39.77 -5.90
N VAL A 245 92.16 -39.23 -4.69
CA VAL A 245 93.28 -38.71 -3.90
C VAL A 245 94.27 -39.83 -3.56
N GLN A 246 93.78 -41.01 -3.18
CA GLN A 246 94.64 -42.16 -2.89
C GLN A 246 95.41 -42.65 -4.13
N ALA A 247 94.73 -42.77 -5.28
CA ALA A 247 95.35 -43.12 -6.55
C ALA A 247 96.42 -42.11 -6.97
N ASN A 248 96.15 -40.82 -6.80
CA ASN A 248 97.12 -39.77 -7.10
C ASN A 248 98.34 -39.84 -6.16
N ASN A 249 98.14 -40.08 -4.87
CA ASN A 249 99.24 -40.27 -3.91
C ASN A 249 100.10 -41.50 -4.26
N MET A 250 99.49 -42.60 -4.69
CA MET A 250 100.23 -43.79 -5.17
C MET A 250 101.04 -43.47 -6.43
N LEU A 251 100.49 -42.71 -7.38
CA LEU A 251 101.21 -42.26 -8.59
C LEU A 251 102.39 -41.33 -8.25
N VAL A 252 102.19 -40.37 -7.35
CA VAL A 252 103.28 -39.50 -6.88
C VAL A 252 104.38 -40.33 -6.22
N GLY A 253 104.02 -41.30 -5.37
CA GLY A 253 104.99 -42.21 -4.74
C GLY A 253 105.73 -43.08 -5.76
N PHE A 254 105.02 -43.58 -6.78
CA PHE A 254 105.64 -44.32 -7.88
C PHE A 254 106.64 -43.47 -8.65
N ASN A 255 106.26 -42.23 -9.00
CA ASN A 255 107.15 -41.30 -9.70
C ASN A 255 108.41 -40.98 -8.88
N GLN A 256 108.26 -40.70 -7.57
CA GLN A 256 109.42 -40.49 -6.69
C GLN A 256 110.36 -41.69 -6.65
N HIS A 257 109.81 -42.90 -6.58
CA HIS A 257 110.61 -44.13 -6.62
C HIS A 257 111.30 -44.32 -7.98
N TYR A 258 110.61 -44.02 -9.08
CA TYR A 258 111.17 -44.06 -10.43
C TYR A 258 112.32 -43.06 -10.59
N ASP A 259 112.14 -41.82 -10.16
CA ASP A 259 113.18 -40.78 -10.20
C ASP A 259 114.42 -41.19 -9.40
N SER A 260 114.23 -41.74 -8.20
CA SER A 260 115.33 -42.28 -7.39
C SER A 260 116.07 -43.43 -8.08
N LYS A 261 115.34 -44.33 -8.75
CA LYS A 261 115.95 -45.40 -9.54
C LYS A 261 116.69 -44.88 -10.77
N SER A 262 116.15 -43.87 -11.44
CA SER A 262 116.81 -43.20 -12.56
C SER A 262 118.14 -42.58 -12.14
N GLN A 263 118.18 -41.87 -11.00
CA GLN A 263 119.42 -41.35 -10.43
C GLN A 263 120.45 -42.45 -10.13
N GLN A 264 120.02 -43.57 -9.52
CA GLN A 264 120.92 -44.71 -9.29
C GLN A 264 121.51 -45.28 -10.59
N VAL A 265 120.72 -45.33 -11.66
CA VAL A 265 121.20 -45.80 -12.97
C VAL A 265 122.21 -44.81 -13.55
N GLU A 266 121.95 -43.50 -13.49
CA GLU A 266 122.90 -42.48 -13.94
C GLU A 266 124.23 -42.54 -13.17
N GLU A 267 124.19 -42.70 -11.84
CA GLU A 267 125.39 -42.87 -11.01
C GLU A 267 126.20 -44.11 -11.41
N LEU A 268 125.54 -45.25 -11.60
CA LEU A 268 126.18 -46.48 -12.05
C LEU A 268 126.79 -46.33 -13.44
N GLN A 269 126.13 -45.60 -14.33
CA GLN A 269 126.60 -45.38 -15.70
C GLN A 269 127.81 -44.45 -15.74
N GLN A 270 127.86 -43.42 -14.90
CA GLN A 270 129.05 -42.59 -14.69
C GLN A 270 130.22 -43.40 -14.12
N LEU A 271 129.95 -44.30 -13.15
CA LEU A 271 130.96 -45.16 -12.55
C LEU A 271 131.54 -46.15 -13.58
N LEU A 272 130.68 -46.72 -14.44
CA LEU A 272 131.08 -47.60 -15.53
C LEU A 272 131.99 -46.87 -16.53
N THR A 273 131.61 -45.68 -16.98
CA THR A 273 132.43 -44.89 -17.92
C THR A 273 133.78 -44.51 -17.32
N ALA A 274 133.84 -44.21 -16.01
CA ALA A 274 135.11 -43.98 -15.32
C ALA A 274 136.00 -45.23 -15.30
N LYS A 275 135.42 -46.42 -15.10
CA LYS A 275 136.15 -47.70 -15.15
C LYS A 275 136.63 -48.04 -16.55
N GLU A 276 135.84 -47.79 -17.59
CA GLU A 276 136.25 -47.98 -18.99
C GLU A 276 137.44 -47.10 -19.36
N LYS A 277 137.47 -45.84 -18.91
CA LYS A 277 138.63 -44.95 -19.11
C LYS A 277 139.90 -45.51 -18.45
N LEU A 278 139.79 -45.94 -17.19
CA LEU A 278 140.93 -46.57 -16.48
C LEU A 278 141.41 -47.84 -17.20
N LEU A 279 140.49 -48.63 -17.75
CA LEU A 279 140.84 -49.83 -18.51
C LEU A 279 141.62 -49.48 -19.78
N GLN A 280 141.18 -48.45 -20.53
CA GLN A 280 141.89 -47.97 -21.72
C GLN A 280 143.30 -47.47 -21.39
N GLU A 281 143.47 -46.75 -20.29
CA GLU A 281 144.78 -46.28 -19.82
C GLU A 281 145.73 -47.44 -19.50
N GLU A 282 145.27 -48.45 -18.77
CA GLU A 282 146.06 -49.65 -18.47
C GLU A 282 146.39 -50.46 -19.74
N GLN A 283 145.45 -50.54 -20.69
CA GLN A 283 145.65 -51.24 -21.97
C GLN A 283 146.70 -50.54 -22.85
N LEU A 284 146.71 -49.19 -22.87
CA LEU A 284 147.77 -48.40 -23.50
C LEU A 284 149.13 -48.64 -22.83
N ARG A 285 149.16 -48.70 -21.50
CA ARG A 285 150.37 -48.96 -20.72
C ARG A 285 150.95 -50.34 -20.99
N ALA A 286 150.11 -51.36 -21.02
CA ALA A 286 150.48 -52.74 -21.36
C ALA A 286 151.07 -52.83 -22.78
N ASN A 287 150.44 -52.17 -23.76
CA ASN A 287 150.95 -52.11 -25.14
C ASN A 287 152.34 -51.45 -25.20
N HIS A 288 152.57 -50.39 -24.42
CA HIS A 288 153.86 -49.71 -24.39
C HIS A 288 154.99 -50.58 -23.80
N ILE A 289 154.67 -51.37 -22.78
CA ILE A 289 155.60 -52.35 -22.19
C ILE A 289 155.93 -53.46 -23.22
N LEU A 290 154.93 -53.97 -23.93
CA LEU A 290 155.10 -54.97 -24.98
C LEU A 290 156.05 -54.48 -26.09
N THR A 291 155.86 -53.25 -26.57
CA THR A 291 156.76 -52.66 -27.59
C THR A 291 158.18 -52.50 -27.08
N SER A 292 158.34 -52.10 -25.81
CA SER A 292 159.65 -51.97 -25.17
C SER A 292 160.38 -53.31 -25.07
N PHE A 293 159.65 -54.39 -24.77
CA PHE A 293 160.20 -55.75 -24.69
C PHE A 293 160.62 -56.30 -26.07
N GLU A 294 159.80 -56.11 -27.09
CA GLU A 294 160.13 -56.47 -28.49
C GLU A 294 161.42 -55.80 -28.97
N ASN A 295 161.60 -54.51 -28.69
CA ASN A 295 162.82 -53.76 -29.02
C ASN A 295 164.06 -54.31 -28.30
N TYR A 296 163.94 -54.65 -27.02
CA TYR A 296 165.05 -55.25 -26.27
C TYR A 296 165.47 -56.61 -26.85
N LYS A 297 164.50 -57.47 -27.17
CA LYS A 297 164.72 -58.79 -27.78
C LYS A 297 165.44 -58.69 -29.14
N ALA A 298 165.07 -57.71 -29.97
CA ALA A 298 165.69 -57.49 -31.27
C ALA A 298 167.19 -57.09 -31.15
N ASN A 299 167.52 -56.20 -30.21
CA ASN A 299 168.91 -55.77 -29.99
C ASN A 299 169.79 -56.92 -29.48
N TYR A 300 169.32 -57.71 -28.53
CA TYR A 300 170.07 -58.84 -27.97
C TYR A 300 170.45 -59.89 -29.03
N ASN A 301 169.51 -60.23 -29.92
CA ASN A 301 169.74 -61.20 -30.99
C ASN A 301 170.80 -60.73 -31.99
N LYS A 302 170.87 -59.42 -32.26
CA LYS A 302 171.84 -58.85 -33.20
C LYS A 302 173.28 -58.95 -32.67
N GLU A 303 173.51 -58.60 -31.40
CA GLU A 303 174.83 -58.69 -30.77
C GLU A 303 175.36 -60.14 -30.74
N LYS A 304 174.50 -61.11 -30.40
CA LYS A 304 174.91 -62.53 -30.34
C LYS A 304 175.26 -63.11 -31.70
N PHE A 305 174.58 -62.68 -32.76
CA PHE A 305 174.89 -63.12 -34.12
C PHE A 305 176.28 -62.63 -34.59
N GLU A 306 176.62 -61.38 -34.30
CA GLU A 306 177.93 -60.80 -34.63
C GLU A 306 179.08 -61.51 -33.88
N GLU A 307 178.86 -61.91 -32.63
CA GLU A 307 179.83 -62.65 -31.81
C GLU A 307 180.14 -64.05 -32.38
N ILE A 308 179.11 -64.79 -32.80
CA ILE A 308 179.25 -66.14 -33.40
C ILE A 308 180.01 -66.07 -34.73
N THR A 309 179.70 -65.07 -35.56
CA THR A 309 180.32 -64.91 -36.88
C THR A 309 181.83 -64.65 -36.78
N ARG A 310 182.25 -63.88 -35.77
CA ARG A 310 183.65 -63.57 -35.51
C ARG A 310 184.44 -64.80 -35.05
N ASN A 311 183.85 -65.65 -34.21
CA ASN A 311 184.47 -66.90 -33.75
C ASN A 311 184.65 -67.94 -34.89
N LEU A 312 183.74 -67.97 -35.85
CA LEU A 312 183.79 -68.89 -36.98
C LEU A 312 184.95 -68.57 -37.95
N MET A 313 185.27 -67.29 -38.15
CA MET A 313 186.41 -66.87 -38.98
C MET A 313 187.76 -67.26 -38.35
N LEU A 314 187.93 -67.11 -37.04
CA LEU A 314 189.16 -67.48 -36.34
C LEU A 314 189.44 -68.99 -36.42
N SER A 315 188.39 -69.81 -36.35
CA SER A 315 188.50 -71.26 -36.43
C SER A 315 188.90 -71.75 -37.83
N LYS A 316 188.37 -71.14 -38.90
CA LYS A 316 188.76 -71.44 -40.29
C LYS A 316 190.24 -71.22 -40.56
N ARG A 317 190.81 -70.12 -40.04
CA ARG A 317 192.23 -69.76 -40.25
C ARG A 317 193.20 -70.77 -39.63
N LYS A 318 192.89 -71.26 -38.42
CA LYS A 318 193.67 -72.34 -37.77
C LYS A 318 193.63 -73.65 -38.55
N ASN A 319 192.52 -73.93 -39.22
CA ASN A 319 192.35 -75.18 -39.97
C ASN A 319 193.19 -75.19 -41.27
N GLU A 320 193.41 -74.03 -41.88
CA GLU A 320 194.28 -73.88 -43.05
C GLU A 320 195.77 -74.09 -42.70
N GLU A 321 196.23 -73.59 -41.55
CA GLU A 321 197.60 -73.82 -41.04
C GLU A 321 197.89 -75.32 -40.82
N TYR A 322 196.95 -76.06 -40.21
CA TYR A 322 197.10 -77.51 -40.00
C TYR A 322 197.14 -78.31 -41.31
N GLN A 323 196.45 -77.88 -42.36
CA GLN A 323 196.52 -78.55 -43.67
C GLN A 323 197.89 -78.37 -44.35
N GLU A 324 198.55 -77.25 -44.14
CA GLU A 324 199.86 -76.98 -44.74
C GLU A 324 200.96 -77.85 -44.11
N ASP A 325 200.89 -78.05 -42.80
CA ASP A 325 201.83 -78.91 -42.05
C ASP A 325 201.68 -80.39 -42.41
N ILE A 326 200.44 -80.87 -42.62
CA ILE A 326 200.17 -82.25 -43.05
C ILE A 326 200.78 -82.53 -44.45
N ARG A 327 200.73 -81.56 -45.37
CA ARG A 327 201.32 -81.70 -46.71
C ARG A 327 202.86 -81.78 -46.66
N LYS A 328 203.50 -81.05 -45.76
CA LYS A 328 204.96 -81.11 -45.55
C LYS A 328 205.38 -82.47 -44.97
N LEU A 329 204.64 -82.99 -44.00
CA LEU A 329 204.90 -84.30 -43.38
C LEU A 329 204.77 -85.48 -44.36
N ASN A 330 203.74 -85.47 -45.22
CA ASN A 330 203.53 -86.55 -46.20
C ASN A 330 204.64 -86.62 -47.27
N LYS A 331 205.26 -85.49 -47.61
CA LYS A 331 206.34 -85.45 -48.61
C LYS A 331 207.66 -86.03 -48.07
N ILE A 332 207.92 -85.84 -46.77
CA ILE A 332 209.07 -86.43 -46.07
C ILE A 332 208.90 -87.95 -45.95
N ASN A 333 207.67 -88.42 -45.69
CA ASN A 333 207.37 -89.83 -45.49
C ASN A 333 207.47 -90.66 -46.79
N ALA A 334 207.17 -90.06 -47.94
CA ALA A 334 207.26 -90.72 -49.24
C ALA A 334 208.70 -91.02 -49.68
N LEU A 335 209.65 -90.12 -49.41
CA LEU A 335 211.05 -90.32 -49.82
C LEU A 335 211.82 -91.33 -48.94
N LEU A 336 211.44 -91.44 -47.66
CA LEU A 336 212.01 -92.45 -46.77
C LEU A 336 211.53 -93.87 -47.10
N SER A 337 210.29 -94.03 -47.58
CA SER A 337 209.70 -95.34 -47.90
C SER A 337 210.32 -96.02 -49.12
N GLN A 338 210.88 -95.26 -50.07
CA GLN A 338 211.52 -95.84 -51.26
C GLN A 338 212.96 -96.34 -50.97
N ARG A 339 213.53 -96.01 -49.81
CA ARG A 339 214.87 -96.46 -49.39
C ARG A 339 214.91 -97.88 -48.81
N VAL A 340 213.76 -98.53 -48.57
CA VAL A 340 213.69 -99.74 -47.72
C VAL A 340 213.19 -100.99 -48.47
N SER A 341 212.55 -100.87 -49.62
CA SER A 341 211.74 -101.98 -50.15
C SER A 341 212.19 -102.55 -51.50
N GLN A 342 213.51 -102.75 -51.75
CA GLN A 342 214.02 -103.99 -52.40
C GLN A 342 215.53 -104.00 -52.73
N GLY A 343 216.28 -104.75 -51.93
CA GLY A 343 216.94 -106.01 -52.34
C GLY A 343 216.73 -107.02 -51.19
N ILE A 344 216.64 -108.35 -51.31
CA ILE A 344 216.90 -109.41 -52.33
C ILE A 344 215.96 -110.59 -51.89
N VAL A 345 215.34 -111.44 -52.73
CA VAL A 345 215.97 -112.52 -53.54
C VAL A 345 215.16 -112.87 -54.79
N GLY A 346 215.89 -112.91 -55.90
CA GLY A 346 215.52 -113.15 -57.29
C GLY A 346 216.62 -112.58 -58.15
#